data_AF-A0A3N7ZET6-F1
#
_entry.id   AF-A0A3N7ZET6-F1
#
_cell.length_a   1.000
_cell.length_b   1.000
_cell.length_c   1.000
_cell.angle_alpha   90.00
_cell.angle_beta   90.00
_cell.angle_gamma   90.00
#
_symmetry.space_group_name_H-M   'P 1'
#
loop_
_entity.id
_entity.type
_entity.pdbx_description
1 polymer ?
#
loop_
_entity_poly.entity_id
_entity_poly.type
_entity_poly.pdbx_seq_one_letter_code
_entity_poly.pdbx_strand_id
1 'polypeptide(L)'
;MQASRSRSVARLLPAVAGVDVGGDKKQCDLVILRGSTVVWREARLAPEALPSLCIEHGVVAVGVDAPSLWWTGSGRRAAEQALARERISCFPTPSREQAVASTSGFFDWMFMGERVYRALADTYPLLTDARYAGGRVSFETYPYAITCAMLGKAIASAKQKRNQRRQLLAQLGIDVSTLRSVDARDATLCALTAQYVIDGHAHAYGDAEGGYIRVPIVGETIVLDAL
;
A
#
# COMPACT_ATOMS: atom_id res chain seq x y z
N MET A 1 31.65 -27.63 33.55
CA MET A 1 30.31 -27.69 32.92
C MET A 1 29.96 -26.31 32.41
N GLN A 2 29.96 -26.11 31.08
CA GLN A 2 29.67 -24.83 30.44
C GLN A 2 28.16 -24.56 30.44
N ALA A 3 27.76 -23.39 30.93
CA ALA A 3 26.40 -22.88 30.81
C ALA A 3 26.11 -22.53 29.35
N SER A 4 25.13 -23.21 28.75
CA SER A 4 24.58 -22.89 27.43
C SER A 4 23.90 -21.53 27.47
N ARG A 5 24.56 -20.50 26.92
CA ARG A 5 23.91 -19.22 26.63
C ARG A 5 22.95 -19.41 25.45
N SER A 6 21.66 -19.44 25.75
CA SER A 6 20.61 -19.23 24.75
C SER A 6 20.86 -17.90 24.06
N ARG A 7 21.28 -17.95 22.79
CA ARG A 7 21.27 -16.77 21.92
C ARG A 7 19.81 -16.52 21.58
N SER A 8 19.19 -15.55 22.24
CA SER A 8 18.01 -14.87 21.70
C SER A 8 18.41 -14.35 20.32
N VAL A 9 18.00 -15.04 19.26
CA VAL A 9 18.09 -14.52 17.91
C VAL A 9 17.06 -13.38 17.90
N ALA A 10 17.53 -12.14 18.00
CA ALA A 10 16.68 -10.98 17.77
C ALA A 10 15.95 -11.24 16.45
N ARG A 11 14.62 -11.41 16.54
CA ARG A 11 13.81 -11.70 15.37
C ARG A 11 13.93 -10.48 14.47
N LEU A 12 14.71 -10.60 13.40
CA LEU A 12 14.86 -9.54 12.40
C LEU A 12 13.46 -9.17 11.94
N LEU A 13 13.11 -7.88 12.06
CA LEU A 13 11.84 -7.39 11.58
C LEU A 13 11.73 -7.73 10.08
N PRO A 14 10.60 -8.28 9.62
CA PRO A 14 10.40 -8.57 8.22
C PRO A 14 10.50 -7.28 7.41
N ALA A 15 11.01 -7.37 6.18
CA ALA A 15 10.93 -6.26 5.24
C ALA A 15 9.55 -6.24 4.58
N VAL A 16 9.02 -5.06 4.34
CA VAL A 16 7.75 -4.84 3.65
C VAL A 16 7.93 -3.79 2.58
N ALA A 17 7.16 -3.88 1.50
CA ALA A 17 7.26 -2.94 0.39
C ALA A 17 5.93 -2.24 0.12
N GLY A 18 6.04 -1.06 -0.45
CA GLY A 18 4.92 -0.27 -0.92
C GLY A 18 5.21 0.30 -2.28
N VAL A 19 4.17 0.33 -3.12
CA VAL A 19 4.25 0.78 -4.51
C VAL A 19 3.21 1.86 -4.73
N ASP A 20 3.64 3.05 -5.12
CA ASP A 20 2.77 4.07 -5.71
C ASP A 20 2.80 3.92 -7.23
N VAL A 21 1.63 3.86 -7.85
CA VAL A 21 1.49 3.54 -9.27
C VAL A 21 1.09 4.79 -10.06
N GLY A 22 1.91 5.16 -11.04
CA GLY A 22 1.59 6.18 -12.03
C GLY A 22 1.30 5.59 -13.42
N GLY A 23 0.90 6.46 -14.36
CA GLY A 23 0.82 6.09 -15.78
C GLY A 23 2.21 5.93 -16.42
N ASP A 24 2.26 5.62 -17.72
CA ASP A 24 3.47 5.20 -18.45
C ASP A 24 4.73 6.06 -18.23
N LYS A 25 4.58 7.39 -18.15
CA LYS A 25 5.71 8.29 -17.93
C LYS A 25 6.26 8.25 -16.50
N LYS A 26 5.41 7.95 -15.52
CA LYS A 26 5.75 7.91 -14.10
C LYS A 26 6.20 6.53 -13.67
N GLN A 27 5.61 5.48 -14.23
CA GLN A 27 5.79 4.10 -13.79
C GLN A 27 5.54 3.96 -12.28
N CYS A 28 6.31 3.15 -11.58
CA CYS A 28 6.11 2.88 -10.15
C CYS A 28 7.16 3.58 -9.28
N ASP A 29 6.74 4.11 -8.14
CA ASP A 29 7.64 4.45 -7.03
C ASP A 29 7.61 3.31 -6.01
N LEU A 30 8.77 2.70 -5.75
CA LEU A 30 8.96 1.62 -4.79
C LEU A 30 9.62 2.15 -3.51
N VAL A 31 9.10 1.77 -2.36
CA VAL A 31 9.76 1.94 -1.06
C VAL A 31 9.75 0.62 -0.31
N ILE A 32 10.90 0.24 0.26
CA ILE A 32 11.04 -0.93 1.14
C ILE A 32 11.37 -0.45 2.54
N LEU A 33 10.59 -0.91 3.50
CA LEU A 33 10.76 -0.64 4.93
C LEU A 33 11.24 -1.88 5.66
N ARG A 34 12.04 -1.65 6.71
CA ARG A 34 12.29 -2.62 7.79
C ARG A 34 12.06 -1.90 9.12
N GLY A 35 10.94 -2.20 9.78
CA GLY A 35 10.44 -1.32 10.83
C GLY A 35 10.18 0.08 10.29
N SER A 36 10.69 1.12 10.96
CA SER A 36 10.59 2.52 10.50
C SER A 36 11.72 2.96 9.56
N THR A 37 12.65 2.07 9.21
CA THR A 37 13.80 2.43 8.35
C THR A 37 13.48 2.16 6.89
N VAL A 38 13.66 3.18 6.03
CA VAL A 38 13.68 3.02 4.57
C VAL A 38 15.00 2.37 4.17
N VAL A 39 14.95 1.11 3.76
CA VAL A 39 16.14 0.34 3.37
C VAL A 39 16.40 0.38 1.87
N TRP A 40 15.37 0.65 1.07
CA TRP A 40 15.48 0.88 -0.36
C TRP A 40 14.39 1.84 -0.83
N ARG A 41 14.71 2.66 -1.83
CA ARG A 41 13.72 3.45 -2.56
C ARG A 41 14.17 3.64 -4.00
N GLU A 42 13.22 3.55 -4.91
CA GLU A 42 13.46 3.76 -6.32
C GLU A 42 12.21 4.34 -6.97
N ALA A 43 12.41 5.30 -7.87
CA ALA A 43 11.33 5.97 -8.58
C ALA A 43 11.39 5.60 -10.06
N ARG A 44 10.25 5.63 -10.74
CA ARG A 44 10.13 5.27 -12.16
C ARG A 44 10.65 3.86 -12.45
N LEU A 45 10.24 2.92 -11.61
CA LEU A 45 10.55 1.51 -11.81
C LEU A 45 9.49 0.86 -12.70
N ALA A 46 9.92 0.08 -13.68
CA ALA A 46 9.02 -0.78 -14.43
C ALA A 46 8.41 -1.85 -13.51
N PRO A 47 7.11 -2.17 -13.63
CA PRO A 47 6.45 -3.20 -12.81
C PRO A 47 7.22 -4.51 -12.72
N GLU A 48 7.83 -4.92 -13.83
CA GLU A 48 8.53 -6.20 -13.99
C GLU A 48 9.82 -6.30 -13.16
N ALA A 49 10.38 -5.18 -12.70
CA ALA A 49 11.55 -5.16 -11.82
C ALA A 49 11.21 -5.23 -10.33
N LEU A 50 9.93 -5.06 -9.95
CA LEU A 50 9.49 -5.11 -8.55
C LEU A 50 9.80 -6.45 -7.86
N PRO A 51 9.52 -7.63 -8.45
CA PRO A 51 9.66 -8.90 -7.75
C PRO A 51 11.09 -9.21 -7.34
N SER A 52 12.07 -8.98 -8.23
CA SER A 52 13.49 -9.26 -7.94
C SER A 52 14.03 -8.39 -6.81
N LEU A 53 13.73 -7.09 -6.82
CA LEU A 53 14.11 -6.17 -5.74
C LEU A 53 13.44 -6.57 -4.42
N CYS A 54 12.15 -6.92 -4.44
CA CYS A 54 11.45 -7.38 -3.24
C CYS A 54 12.08 -8.67 -2.67
N ILE A 55 12.45 -9.63 -3.53
CA ILE A 55 13.14 -10.86 -3.12
C ILE A 55 14.50 -10.54 -2.50
N GLU A 56 15.31 -9.70 -3.15
CA GLU A 56 16.65 -9.32 -2.71
C GLU A 56 16.65 -8.73 -1.30
N HIS A 57 15.63 -7.92 -0.99
CA HIS A 57 15.50 -7.30 0.33
C HIS A 57 14.72 -8.14 1.36
N GLY A 58 14.28 -9.35 1.00
CA GLY A 58 13.54 -10.25 1.88
C GLY A 58 12.14 -9.75 2.23
N VAL A 59 11.48 -9.06 1.29
CA VAL A 59 10.13 -8.54 1.46
C VAL A 59 9.12 -9.67 1.61
N VAL A 60 8.20 -9.53 2.57
CA VAL A 60 7.12 -10.50 2.82
C VAL A 60 5.75 -10.03 2.35
N ALA A 61 5.51 -8.72 2.26
CA ALA A 61 4.24 -8.18 1.84
C ALA A 61 4.43 -6.89 1.04
N VAL A 62 3.66 -6.74 -0.04
CA VAL A 62 3.71 -5.60 -0.95
C VAL A 62 2.33 -4.92 -1.00
N GLY A 63 2.23 -3.71 -0.45
CA GLY A 63 1.04 -2.87 -0.60
C GLY A 63 1.12 -2.04 -1.88
N VAL A 64 0.07 -2.04 -2.70
CA VAL A 64 0.06 -1.36 -4.00
C VAL A 64 -1.06 -0.33 -4.06
N ASP A 65 -0.73 0.92 -4.40
CA ASP A 65 -1.69 2.01 -4.68
C ASP A 65 -2.29 1.87 -6.07
N ALA A 66 -3.00 0.75 -6.28
CA ALA A 66 -3.80 0.52 -7.47
C ALA A 66 -4.87 -0.56 -7.24
N PRO A 67 -6.01 -0.47 -7.94
CA PRO A 67 -7.00 -1.55 -7.99
C PRO A 67 -6.35 -2.90 -8.26
N SER A 68 -6.60 -3.86 -7.37
CA SER A 68 -6.14 -5.25 -7.49
C SER A 68 -6.89 -6.03 -8.56
N LEU A 69 -8.15 -5.65 -8.81
CA LEU A 69 -9.03 -6.30 -9.78
C LEU A 69 -9.88 -5.24 -10.48
N TRP A 70 -10.16 -5.49 -11.77
CA TRP A 70 -11.14 -4.73 -12.54
C TRP A 70 -12.56 -5.08 -12.10
N TRP A 71 -13.49 -4.12 -12.16
CA TRP A 71 -14.87 -4.39 -11.84
C TRP A 71 -15.61 -5.04 -13.01
N THR A 72 -16.29 -6.16 -12.76
CA THR A 72 -17.02 -6.93 -13.79
C THR A 72 -18.54 -6.79 -13.70
N GLY A 73 -19.05 -6.19 -12.62
CA GLY A 73 -20.49 -6.00 -12.37
C GLY A 73 -21.01 -4.60 -12.73
N SER A 74 -22.19 -4.28 -12.22
CA SER A 74 -22.77 -2.92 -12.30
C SER A 74 -22.41 -2.09 -11.07
N GLY A 75 -22.17 -0.79 -11.25
CA GLY A 75 -21.87 0.12 -10.13
C GLY A 75 -20.40 0.11 -9.69
N ARG A 76 -20.12 -0.31 -8.45
CA ARG A 76 -18.80 -0.21 -7.79
C ARG A 76 -18.43 -1.51 -7.10
N ARG A 77 -17.13 -1.77 -6.92
CA ARG A 77 -16.64 -2.93 -6.14
C ARG A 77 -17.13 -2.87 -4.70
N ALA A 78 -17.33 -4.02 -4.06
CA ALA A 78 -17.77 -4.07 -2.66
C ALA A 78 -16.85 -3.29 -1.72
N ALA A 79 -15.53 -3.30 -1.97
CA ALA A 79 -14.54 -2.53 -1.22
C ALA A 79 -14.83 -1.02 -1.26
N GLU A 80 -15.08 -0.49 -2.45
CA GLU A 80 -15.36 0.93 -2.69
C GLU A 80 -16.68 1.37 -2.07
N GLN A 81 -17.70 0.49 -2.12
CA GLN A 81 -18.98 0.73 -1.44
C GLN A 81 -18.81 0.77 0.09
N ALA A 82 -18.04 -0.16 0.65
CA ALA A 82 -17.79 -0.24 2.08
C ALA A 82 -17.03 1.02 2.58
N LEU A 83 -15.99 1.44 1.85
CA LEU A 83 -15.29 2.70 2.13
C LEU A 83 -16.20 3.93 2.04
N ALA A 84 -17.09 3.98 1.05
CA ALA A 84 -18.04 5.08 0.90
C ALA A 84 -19.02 5.17 2.09
N ARG A 85 -19.49 4.03 2.64
CA ARG A 85 -20.32 4.01 3.85
C ARG A 85 -19.58 4.58 5.06
N GLU A 86 -18.26 4.35 5.11
CA GLU A 86 -17.38 4.94 6.11
C GLU A 86 -17.02 6.41 5.83
N ARG A 87 -17.51 7.00 4.74
CA ARG A 87 -17.16 8.35 4.26
C ARG A 87 -15.67 8.51 3.95
N ILE A 88 -15.04 7.42 3.51
CA ILE A 88 -13.67 7.43 2.99
C ILE A 88 -13.75 7.42 1.47
N SER A 89 -13.35 8.52 0.84
CA SER A 89 -13.38 8.64 -0.62
C SER A 89 -12.36 7.71 -1.26
N CYS A 90 -12.77 7.04 -2.34
CA CYS A 90 -11.92 6.35 -3.30
C CYS A 90 -12.42 6.66 -4.71
N PHE A 91 -11.52 6.57 -5.69
CA PHE A 91 -11.92 6.62 -7.09
C PHE A 91 -12.50 5.25 -7.48
N PRO A 92 -13.74 5.15 -8.00
CA PRO A 92 -14.33 3.87 -8.35
C PRO A 92 -13.61 3.20 -9.52
N THR A 93 -13.28 1.93 -9.39
CA THR A 93 -12.63 1.16 -10.45
C THR A 93 -13.65 0.87 -11.55
N PRO A 94 -13.41 1.28 -12.80
CA PRO A 94 -14.31 0.99 -13.90
C PRO A 94 -14.20 -0.49 -14.31
N SER A 95 -15.05 -0.93 -15.24
CA SER A 95 -14.72 -2.11 -16.02
C SER A 95 -13.50 -1.87 -16.91
N ARG A 96 -12.81 -2.95 -17.25
CA ARG A 96 -11.63 -2.86 -18.12
C ARG A 96 -12.01 -2.31 -19.49
N GLU A 97 -13.18 -2.68 -20.02
CA GLU A 97 -13.72 -2.21 -21.30
C GLU A 97 -13.97 -0.71 -21.28
N GLN A 98 -14.56 -0.18 -20.20
CA GLN A 98 -14.74 1.26 -20.02
C GLN A 98 -13.41 2.01 -19.93
N ALA A 99 -12.42 1.43 -19.26
CA ALA A 99 -11.09 2.03 -19.18
C ALA A 99 -10.42 2.09 -20.56
N VAL A 100 -10.51 1.02 -21.36
CA VAL A 100 -9.99 0.97 -22.75
C VAL A 100 -10.70 1.96 -23.66
N ALA A 101 -12.02 2.11 -23.53
CA ALA A 101 -12.81 3.03 -24.35
C ALA A 101 -12.54 4.51 -24.04
N SER A 102 -11.89 4.83 -22.91
CA SER A 102 -11.56 6.20 -22.52
C SER A 102 -10.39 6.75 -23.35
N THR A 103 -10.62 7.89 -24.01
CA THR A 103 -9.60 8.54 -24.85
C THR A 103 -8.69 9.52 -24.10
N SER A 104 -8.93 9.76 -22.81
CA SER A 104 -8.21 10.76 -22.03
C SER A 104 -6.87 10.30 -21.44
N GLY A 105 -6.57 9.00 -21.48
CA GLY A 105 -5.43 8.39 -20.77
C GLY A 105 -5.56 8.40 -19.24
N PHE A 106 -6.71 8.83 -18.70
CA PHE A 106 -6.90 8.94 -17.25
C PHE A 106 -6.73 7.61 -16.52
N PHE A 107 -7.05 6.47 -17.15
CA PHE A 107 -6.98 5.14 -16.55
C PHE A 107 -5.64 4.43 -16.75
N ASP A 108 -4.64 5.07 -17.38
CA ASP A 108 -3.35 4.43 -17.68
C ASP A 108 -2.64 3.90 -16.43
N TRP A 109 -2.81 4.59 -15.30
CA TRP A 109 -2.25 4.15 -14.01
C TRP A 109 -2.93 2.86 -13.49
N MET A 110 -4.20 2.60 -13.81
CA MET A 110 -4.86 1.35 -13.44
C MET A 110 -4.37 0.17 -14.29
N PHE A 111 -4.09 0.39 -15.58
CA PHE A 111 -3.43 -0.61 -16.41
C PHE A 111 -1.99 -0.88 -15.95
N MET A 112 -1.27 0.15 -15.49
CA MET A 112 0.02 -0.03 -14.82
C MET A 112 -0.14 -0.87 -13.54
N GLY A 113 -1.19 -0.63 -12.75
CA GLY A 113 -1.53 -1.43 -11.58
C GLY A 113 -1.77 -2.90 -11.93
N GLU A 114 -2.56 -3.18 -12.97
CA GLU A 114 -2.77 -4.55 -13.48
C GLU A 114 -1.42 -5.23 -13.83
N ARG A 115 -0.50 -4.49 -14.45
CA ARG A 115 0.85 -4.99 -14.76
C ARG A 115 1.67 -5.27 -13.51
N VAL A 116 1.58 -4.42 -12.47
CA VAL A 116 2.22 -4.65 -11.17
C VAL A 116 1.76 -5.97 -10.55
N TYR A 117 0.45 -6.19 -10.45
CA TYR A 117 -0.06 -7.43 -9.89
C TYR A 117 0.32 -8.66 -10.72
N ARG A 118 0.33 -8.53 -12.06
CA ARG A 118 0.79 -9.61 -12.94
C ARG A 118 2.26 -9.94 -12.73
N ALA A 119 3.13 -8.92 -12.63
CA ALA A 119 4.56 -9.12 -12.37
C ALA A 119 4.81 -9.78 -11.00
N LEU A 120 3.99 -9.43 -10.00
CA LEU A 120 4.10 -9.96 -8.64
C LEU A 120 3.52 -11.38 -8.48
N ALA A 121 2.56 -11.79 -9.30
CA ALA A 121 1.68 -12.94 -9.07
C ALA A 121 2.39 -14.24 -8.66
N ASP A 122 3.49 -14.60 -9.31
CA ASP A 122 4.20 -15.86 -9.06
C ASP A 122 4.94 -15.89 -7.72
N THR A 123 5.38 -14.73 -7.22
CA THR A 123 6.21 -14.61 -6.01
C THR A 123 5.46 -14.01 -4.82
N TYR A 124 4.56 -13.08 -5.11
CA TYR A 124 3.74 -12.30 -4.17
C TYR A 124 2.28 -12.37 -4.64
N PRO A 125 1.64 -13.55 -4.52
CA PRO A 125 0.25 -13.72 -4.94
C PRO A 125 -0.67 -12.71 -4.25
N LEU A 126 -1.74 -12.33 -4.95
CA LEU A 126 -2.74 -11.42 -4.40
C LEU A 126 -3.38 -12.02 -3.15
N LEU A 127 -3.44 -11.25 -2.06
CA LEU A 127 -4.10 -11.66 -0.82
C LEU A 127 -5.63 -11.59 -1.00
N THR A 128 -6.21 -12.72 -1.39
CA THR A 128 -7.66 -12.87 -1.61
C THR A 128 -8.46 -13.16 -0.35
N ASP A 129 -7.81 -13.50 0.77
CA ASP A 129 -8.50 -13.78 2.03
C ASP A 129 -8.53 -12.55 2.94
N ALA A 130 -9.65 -12.31 3.63
CA ALA A 130 -9.78 -11.18 4.56
C ALA A 130 -8.71 -11.16 5.68
N ARG A 131 -8.07 -12.30 6.00
CA ARG A 131 -6.99 -12.39 6.99
C ARG A 131 -5.68 -12.81 6.31
N TYR A 132 -4.57 -12.24 6.77
CA TYR A 132 -3.25 -12.71 6.37
C TYR A 132 -2.92 -14.02 7.10
N ALA A 133 -2.52 -15.04 6.34
CA ALA A 133 -2.23 -16.39 6.86
C ALA A 133 -0.73 -16.75 6.81
N GLY A 134 0.15 -15.78 6.52
CA GLY A 134 1.58 -16.02 6.32
C GLY A 134 1.99 -16.08 4.84
N GLY A 135 3.28 -16.24 4.59
CA GLY A 135 3.85 -16.30 3.24
C GLY A 135 4.01 -14.92 2.58
N ARG A 136 4.46 -14.93 1.32
CA ARG A 136 4.59 -13.71 0.52
C ARG A 136 3.26 -13.32 -0.09
N VAL A 137 2.90 -12.05 -0.04
CA VAL A 137 1.64 -11.55 -0.61
C VAL A 137 1.77 -10.17 -1.23
N SER A 138 0.89 -9.86 -2.17
CA SER A 138 0.59 -8.49 -2.61
C SER A 138 -0.87 -8.15 -2.27
N PHE A 139 -1.20 -6.87 -2.09
CA PHE A 139 -2.57 -6.44 -1.84
C PHE A 139 -2.78 -4.98 -2.21
N GLU A 140 -4.05 -4.61 -2.41
CA GLU A 140 -4.46 -3.25 -2.67
C GLU A 140 -4.57 -2.42 -1.39
N THR A 141 -4.04 -1.21 -1.43
CA THR A 141 -4.27 -0.17 -0.43
C THR A 141 -4.18 1.19 -1.11
N TYR A 142 -4.44 2.29 -0.39
CA TYR A 142 -4.18 3.61 -0.95
C TYR A 142 -3.94 4.68 0.14
N PRO A 143 -3.07 5.67 -0.12
CA PRO A 143 -2.59 6.63 0.88
C PRO A 143 -3.68 7.45 1.56
N TYR A 144 -4.79 7.76 0.88
CA TYR A 144 -5.84 8.57 1.49
C TYR A 144 -6.63 7.80 2.56
N ALA A 145 -7.00 6.53 2.32
CA ALA A 145 -7.62 5.71 3.37
C ALA A 145 -6.68 5.49 4.55
N ILE A 146 -5.38 5.28 4.29
CA ILE A 146 -4.37 5.14 5.33
C ILE A 146 -4.31 6.41 6.18
N THR A 147 -4.31 7.59 5.54
CA THR A 147 -4.34 8.88 6.23
C THR A 147 -5.62 9.05 7.06
N CYS A 148 -6.78 8.65 6.53
CA CYS A 148 -8.05 8.68 7.27
C CYS A 148 -8.04 7.78 8.51
N ALA A 149 -7.47 6.58 8.41
CA ALA A 149 -7.35 5.67 9.54
C ALA A 149 -6.40 6.22 10.60
N MET A 150 -5.26 6.77 10.18
CA MET A 150 -4.22 7.26 11.08
C MET A 150 -4.57 8.58 11.76
N LEU A 151 -5.16 9.55 11.05
CA LEU A 151 -5.43 10.90 11.55
C LEU A 151 -6.89 11.11 11.97
N GLY A 152 -7.78 10.19 11.61
CA GLY A 152 -9.21 10.37 11.70
C GLY A 152 -9.79 11.11 10.47
N LYS A 153 -11.02 10.72 10.11
CA LYS A 153 -11.72 11.18 8.90
C LYS A 153 -12.02 12.69 8.87
N ALA A 154 -12.15 13.32 10.03
CA ALA A 154 -12.39 14.76 10.15
C ALA A 154 -11.13 15.59 9.88
N ILE A 155 -9.95 15.02 10.09
CA ILE A 155 -8.66 15.71 9.98
C ILE A 155 -8.00 15.42 8.62
N ALA A 156 -8.12 14.18 8.12
CA ALA A 156 -7.52 13.78 6.86
C ALA A 156 -8.03 14.61 5.66
N SER A 157 -7.12 15.22 4.92
CA SER A 157 -7.43 16.17 3.85
C SER A 157 -6.60 15.92 2.60
N ALA A 158 -7.27 15.62 1.49
CA ALA A 158 -6.62 15.46 0.19
C ALA A 158 -5.91 16.76 -0.26
N LYS A 159 -6.42 17.93 0.15
CA LYS A 159 -5.79 19.24 -0.15
C LYS A 159 -4.46 19.41 0.58
N GLN A 160 -4.32 18.83 1.77
CA GLN A 160 -3.11 18.91 2.59
C GLN A 160 -2.22 17.65 2.48
N LYS A 161 -2.50 16.75 1.52
CA LYS A 161 -1.84 15.43 1.42
C LYS A 161 -0.32 15.49 1.50
N ARG A 162 0.32 16.50 0.89
CA ARG A 162 1.78 16.65 0.91
C ARG A 162 2.32 16.86 2.33
N ASN A 163 1.65 17.68 3.13
CA ASN A 163 2.07 18.04 4.48
C ASN A 163 1.66 16.96 5.48
N GLN A 164 0.39 16.53 5.44
CA GLN A 164 -0.14 15.52 6.35
C GLN A 164 0.63 14.20 6.24
N ARG A 165 0.88 13.70 5.02
CA ARG A 165 1.63 12.44 4.85
C ARG A 165 3.08 12.56 5.32
N ARG A 166 3.71 13.74 5.14
CA ARG A 166 5.07 13.99 5.65
C ARG A 166 5.12 14.00 7.17
N GLN A 167 4.23 14.74 7.83
CA GLN A 167 4.18 14.81 9.29
C GLN A 167 3.80 13.46 9.89
N LEU A 168 2.82 12.77 9.30
CA LEU A 168 2.41 11.43 9.70
C LEU A 168 3.58 10.43 9.69
N LEU A 169 4.31 10.35 8.58
CA LEU A 169 5.47 9.45 8.47
C LEU A 169 6.56 9.82 9.48
N ALA A 170 6.83 11.11 9.69
CA ALA A 170 7.81 11.57 10.68
C ALA A 170 7.39 11.23 12.13
N GLN A 171 6.11 11.40 12.48
CA GLN A 171 5.55 11.02 13.78
C GLN A 171 5.62 9.51 14.03
N LEU A 172 5.57 8.71 12.96
CA LEU A 172 5.79 7.27 12.98
C LEU A 172 7.29 6.86 12.99
N GLY A 173 8.20 7.83 13.15
CA GLY A 173 9.63 7.61 13.27
C GLY A 173 10.34 7.25 11.96
N ILE A 174 9.69 7.49 10.81
CA ILE A 174 10.28 7.29 9.49
C ILE A 174 11.03 8.57 9.08
N ASP A 175 12.31 8.44 8.69
CA ASP A 175 13.06 9.56 8.16
C ASP A 175 12.52 10.00 6.78
N VAL A 176 11.85 11.16 6.77
CA VAL A 176 11.25 11.74 5.58
C VAL A 176 12.24 12.58 4.75
N SER A 177 13.48 12.79 5.20
CA SER A 177 14.49 13.60 4.49
C SER A 177 14.81 13.05 3.10
N THR A 178 14.72 11.73 2.95
CA THR A 178 14.92 11.02 1.69
C THR A 178 13.66 10.95 0.84
N LEU A 179 12.46 11.19 1.41
CA LEU A 179 11.16 11.10 0.74
C LEU A 179 10.74 12.44 0.11
N ARG A 180 11.42 12.79 -0.99
CA ARG A 180 11.33 14.12 -1.62
C ARG A 180 10.06 14.37 -2.45
N SER A 181 9.38 13.33 -2.93
CA SER A 181 8.12 13.41 -3.69
C SER A 181 6.91 13.01 -2.84
N VAL A 182 5.70 13.37 -3.30
CA VAL A 182 4.46 12.82 -2.72
C VAL A 182 4.35 11.33 -3.05
N ASP A 183 4.64 10.96 -4.30
CA ASP A 183 4.67 9.59 -4.82
C ASP A 183 5.54 8.66 -3.92
N ALA A 184 6.74 9.09 -3.51
CA ALA A 184 7.57 8.32 -2.56
C ALA A 184 6.96 8.20 -1.16
N ARG A 185 6.22 9.20 -0.69
CA ARG A 185 5.51 9.13 0.61
C ARG A 185 4.29 8.23 0.52
N ASP A 186 3.64 8.20 -0.63
CA ASP A 186 2.48 7.36 -0.93
C ASP A 186 2.91 5.89 -0.95
N ALA A 187 4.00 5.58 -1.65
CA ALA A 187 4.65 4.27 -1.60
C ALA A 187 5.06 3.90 -0.16
N THR A 188 5.61 4.84 0.62
CA THR A 188 5.97 4.58 2.02
C THR A 188 4.76 4.25 2.90
N LEU A 189 3.62 4.92 2.72
CA LEU A 189 2.38 4.61 3.43
C LEU A 189 1.82 3.24 3.04
N CYS A 190 1.95 2.86 1.77
CA CYS A 190 1.59 1.52 1.31
C CYS A 190 2.49 0.45 1.97
N ALA A 191 3.79 0.72 2.08
CA ALA A 191 4.75 -0.17 2.76
C ALA A 191 4.43 -0.30 4.26
N LEU A 192 4.10 0.82 4.92
CA LEU A 192 3.65 0.82 6.30
C LEU A 192 2.40 -0.05 6.46
N THR A 193 1.43 0.07 5.56
CA THR A 193 0.22 -0.76 5.60
C THR A 193 0.52 -2.25 5.46
N ALA A 194 1.54 -2.62 4.70
CA ALA A 194 2.00 -4.01 4.61
C ALA A 194 2.51 -4.54 5.95
N GLN A 195 3.15 -3.72 6.78
CA GLN A 195 3.49 -4.08 8.16
C GLN A 195 2.22 -4.34 9.00
N TYR A 196 1.22 -3.47 8.91
CA TYR A 196 -0.06 -3.66 9.63
C TYR A 196 -0.81 -4.91 9.17
N VAL A 197 -0.75 -5.26 7.89
CA VAL A 197 -1.37 -6.49 7.37
C VAL A 197 -0.71 -7.73 7.96
N ILE A 198 0.63 -7.80 7.98
CA ILE A 198 1.32 -8.99 8.49
C ILE A 198 1.21 -9.13 10.01
N ASP A 199 1.03 -8.02 10.72
CA ASP A 199 0.79 -8.01 12.17
C ASP A 199 -0.69 -8.30 12.54
N GLY A 200 -1.57 -8.46 11.55
CA GLY A 200 -3.00 -8.70 11.77
C GLY A 200 -3.80 -7.47 12.19
N HIS A 201 -3.24 -6.27 12.02
CA HIS A 201 -3.82 -4.99 12.38
C HIS A 201 -4.28 -4.19 11.16
N ALA A 202 -4.93 -4.85 10.20
CA ALA A 202 -5.50 -4.18 9.03
C ALA A 202 -6.94 -4.64 8.78
N HIS A 203 -7.83 -3.70 8.50
CA HIS A 203 -9.17 -3.98 8.02
C HIS A 203 -9.14 -4.34 6.54
N ALA A 204 -10.00 -5.26 6.14
CA ALA A 204 -10.18 -5.69 4.75
C ALA A 204 -11.54 -5.23 4.24
N TYR A 205 -11.57 -4.14 3.46
CA TYR A 205 -12.79 -3.68 2.80
C TYR A 205 -12.97 -4.45 1.49
N GLY A 206 -14.12 -5.10 1.31
CA GLY A 206 -14.46 -5.78 0.05
C GLY A 206 -14.75 -7.26 0.22
N ASP A 207 -14.53 -8.01 -0.85
CA ASP A 207 -14.76 -9.45 -0.96
C ASP A 207 -13.75 -10.08 -1.93
N ALA A 208 -13.79 -11.41 -2.08
CA ALA A 208 -12.88 -12.12 -2.96
C ALA A 208 -13.16 -11.87 -4.46
N GLU A 209 -14.38 -11.44 -4.83
CA GLU A 209 -14.78 -11.21 -6.22
C GLU A 209 -14.24 -9.86 -6.73
N GLY A 210 -14.45 -8.78 -5.99
CA GLY A 210 -13.96 -7.44 -6.32
C GLY A 210 -12.56 -7.13 -5.75
N GLY A 211 -12.04 -8.00 -4.89
CA GLY A 211 -10.77 -7.80 -4.19
C GLY A 211 -10.94 -6.98 -2.91
N TYR A 212 -9.93 -7.07 -2.06
CA TYR A 212 -9.88 -6.39 -0.77
C TYR A 212 -8.95 -5.18 -0.80
N ILE A 213 -9.44 -4.05 -0.27
CA ILE A 213 -8.60 -2.89 0.07
C ILE A 213 -8.21 -3.00 1.54
N ARG A 214 -6.90 -2.98 1.81
CA ARG A 214 -6.34 -3.02 3.17
C ARG A 214 -6.13 -1.63 3.71
N VAL A 215 -6.57 -1.41 4.94
CA VAL A 215 -6.41 -0.14 5.66
C VAL A 215 -5.97 -0.45 7.09
N PRO A 216 -4.93 0.21 7.63
CA PRO A 216 -4.50 -0.01 9.00
C PRO A 216 -5.60 0.18 10.04
N ILE A 217 -5.53 -0.59 11.12
CA ILE A 217 -6.30 -0.41 12.35
C ILE A 217 -5.32 0.16 13.39
N VAL A 218 -5.63 1.34 13.92
CA VAL A 218 -4.85 1.98 14.97
C VAL A 218 -5.68 2.07 16.26
N GLY A 219 -5.02 1.88 17.40
CA GLY A 219 -5.69 2.00 18.71
C GLY A 219 -6.09 3.44 19.02
N GLU A 220 -5.27 4.40 18.59
CA GLU A 220 -5.52 5.84 18.71
C GLU A 220 -5.09 6.56 17.43
N THR A 221 -5.79 7.64 17.09
CA THR A 221 -5.40 8.50 15.97
C THR A 221 -4.21 9.36 16.33
N ILE A 222 -3.30 9.55 15.38
CA ILE A 222 -2.12 10.41 15.51
C ILE A 222 -2.55 11.87 15.39
N VAL A 223 -2.16 12.67 16.37
CA VAL A 223 -2.29 14.13 16.34
C VAL A 223 -1.07 14.71 15.64
N LEU A 224 -1.29 15.47 14.57
CA LEU A 224 -0.21 16.20 13.91
C LEU A 224 0.00 17.54 14.61
N ASP A 225 1.25 17.99 14.68
CA ASP A 225 1.58 19.34 15.11
C ASP A 225 0.86 20.35 14.20
N ALA A 226 0.27 21.40 14.79
CA ALA A 226 -0.36 22.48 14.05
C ALA A 226 0.64 23.08 13.05
N LEU A 227 0.22 23.17 11.79
CA LEU A 227 0.98 23.80 10.71
C LEU A 227 1.08 25.32 10.92
#